data_AF-A0A6L2PLY6-F1
#
_entry.id   AF-A0A6L2PLY6-F1
#
_cell.length_a   1.000
_cell.length_b   1.000
_cell.length_c   1.000
_cell.angle_alpha   90.00
_cell.angle_beta   90.00
_cell.angle_gamma   90.00
#
_symmetry.space_group_name_H-M   'P 1'
#
loop_
_entity.id
_entity.type
_entity.pdbx_description
1 polymer ?
#
loop_
_entity_poly.entity_id
_entity_poly.type
_entity_poly.pdbx_seq_one_letter_code
_entity_poly.pdbx_strand_id
1 'polypeptide(L)'
;AATAYIILSKKEKQRRKHKVWVRPRLQEGNEYGVLHLMNSLIKDGLLSGHITEGHIQNFIHISSSDLEWLLSRVEPLIRKADTNYRAAISSLERLLLTLKFLARGDSFTFLRYLFRISKQAIYKIVTEVFDAVVSVLQDQVQVSSVLFYGNTLPDEVKVCF
;
A
#
# COMPACT_ATOMS: atom_id res chain seq x y z
N ALA A 1 48.18 12.31 -31.06
CA ALA A 1 48.39 10.91 -30.60
C ALA A 1 47.58 10.58 -29.33
N ALA A 2 47.65 11.38 -28.25
CA ALA A 2 46.98 11.09 -26.98
C ALA A 2 45.44 11.00 -27.05
N THR A 3 44.80 11.81 -27.90
CA THR A 3 43.32 11.82 -28.05
C THR A 3 42.78 10.55 -28.69
N ALA A 4 43.53 9.93 -29.61
CA ALA A 4 43.17 8.64 -30.21
C ALA A 4 43.19 7.50 -29.17
N TYR A 5 44.12 7.54 -28.22
CA TYR A 5 44.22 6.57 -27.12
C TYR A 5 43.06 6.67 -26.12
N ILE A 6 42.56 7.88 -25.84
CA ILE A 6 41.41 8.11 -24.95
C ILE A 6 40.11 7.60 -25.59
N ILE A 7 39.97 7.70 -26.92
CA ILE A 7 38.80 7.18 -27.65
C ILE A 7 38.81 5.64 -27.67
N LEU A 8 39.97 5.01 -27.85
CA LEU A 8 40.13 3.56 -27.85
C LEU A 8 40.03 2.93 -26.44
N SER A 9 40.30 3.70 -25.37
CA SER A 9 40.18 3.26 -23.98
C SER A 9 38.81 3.50 -23.36
N LYS A 10 37.81 3.91 -24.16
CA LYS A 10 36.39 3.90 -23.79
C LYS A 10 35.90 2.46 -23.73
N LYS A 11 36.43 1.71 -22.75
CA LYS A 11 35.97 0.39 -22.29
C LYS A 11 34.46 0.46 -22.30
N GLU A 12 33.83 -0.31 -23.19
CA GLU A 12 32.39 -0.46 -23.22
C GLU A 12 31.95 -0.71 -21.78
N LYS A 13 31.23 0.24 -21.18
CA LYS A 13 30.61 0.03 -19.88
C LYS A 13 29.61 -1.10 -20.10
N GLN A 14 30.07 -2.33 -19.93
CA GLN A 14 29.27 -3.54 -19.96
C GLN A 14 28.06 -3.25 -19.08
N ARG A 15 26.89 -3.07 -19.70
CA ARG A 15 25.66 -2.76 -18.98
C ARG A 15 25.47 -3.90 -17.99
N ARG A 16 25.49 -3.60 -16.69
CA ARG A 16 25.32 -4.63 -15.66
C ARG A 16 24.05 -5.39 -15.99
N LYS A 17 24.17 -6.67 -16.34
CA LYS A 17 23.01 -7.53 -16.61
C LYS A 17 22.17 -7.53 -15.33
N HIS A 18 20.95 -7.04 -15.42
CA HIS A 18 20.04 -7.03 -14.28
C HIS A 18 19.81 -8.50 -13.87
N LYS A 19 20.23 -8.87 -12.66
CA LYS A 19 20.23 -10.29 -12.24
C LYS A 19 18.82 -10.86 -12.11
N VAL A 20 17.82 -10.03 -11.76
CA VAL A 20 16.41 -10.40 -11.71
C VAL A 20 15.55 -9.15 -11.93
N TRP A 21 14.41 -9.27 -12.64
CA TRP A 21 13.46 -8.16 -12.87
C TRP A 21 12.70 -7.80 -11.58
N VAL A 22 12.25 -8.79 -10.81
CA VAL A 22 11.60 -8.63 -9.50
C VAL A 22 12.23 -9.58 -8.50
N ARG A 23 12.42 -9.14 -7.26
CA ARG A 23 12.98 -10.02 -6.21
C ARG A 23 12.02 -11.18 -5.91
N PRO A 24 12.48 -12.44 -5.78
CA PRO A 24 11.62 -13.60 -5.57
C PRO A 24 10.57 -13.43 -4.45
N ARG A 25 11.00 -12.92 -3.29
CA ARG A 25 10.10 -12.62 -2.15
C ARG A 25 8.91 -11.71 -2.49
N LEU A 26 9.04 -10.82 -3.47
CA LEU A 26 7.95 -9.92 -3.91
C LEU A 26 7.01 -10.59 -4.91
N GLN A 27 7.44 -11.66 -5.57
CA GLN A 27 6.60 -12.49 -6.45
C GLN A 27 5.69 -13.40 -5.61
N GLU A 28 6.20 -13.87 -4.48
CA GLU A 28 5.48 -14.66 -3.47
C GLU A 28 4.47 -13.85 -2.62
N GLY A 29 4.08 -12.65 -3.04
CA GLY A 29 3.13 -11.80 -2.31
C GLY A 29 1.72 -12.40 -2.23
N ASN A 30 1.30 -13.15 -3.26
CA ASN A 30 -0.04 -13.73 -3.31
C ASN A 30 -0.21 -14.96 -2.41
N GLU A 31 0.88 -15.70 -2.17
CA GLU A 31 0.85 -16.94 -1.37
C GLU A 31 1.18 -16.71 0.11
N TYR A 32 1.99 -15.69 0.42
CA TYR A 32 2.43 -15.43 1.80
C TYR A 32 2.23 -13.97 2.22
N GLY A 33 1.38 -13.23 1.51
CA GLY A 33 0.97 -11.89 1.89
C GLY A 33 -0.01 -11.90 3.05
N VAL A 34 -0.22 -10.72 3.64
CA VAL A 34 -1.21 -10.52 4.71
C VAL A 34 -2.59 -10.95 4.29
N LEU A 35 -3.01 -10.63 3.07
CA LEU A 35 -4.34 -10.94 2.61
C LEU A 35 -4.58 -12.46 2.56
N HIS A 36 -3.58 -13.23 2.12
CA HIS A 36 -3.64 -14.69 2.15
C HIS A 36 -3.79 -15.21 3.59
N LEU A 37 -2.99 -14.68 4.52
CA LEU A 37 -3.05 -15.07 5.94
C LEU A 37 -4.37 -14.66 6.60
N MET A 38 -4.91 -13.48 6.29
CA MET A 38 -6.22 -13.06 6.78
C MET A 38 -7.32 -13.97 6.21
N ASN A 39 -7.28 -14.29 4.92
CA ASN A 39 -8.24 -15.19 4.30
C ASN A 39 -8.15 -16.62 4.86
N SER A 40 -6.95 -17.12 5.17
CA SER A 40 -6.81 -18.43 5.83
C SER A 40 -7.39 -18.39 7.24
N LEU A 41 -7.09 -17.35 8.03
CA LEU A 41 -7.65 -17.17 9.37
C LEU A 41 -9.18 -17.03 9.36
N ILE A 42 -9.74 -16.33 8.37
CA ILE A 42 -11.20 -16.21 8.21
C ILE A 42 -11.81 -17.58 7.90
N LYS A 43 -11.19 -18.37 7.00
CA LYS A 43 -11.64 -19.73 6.69
C LYS A 43 -11.56 -20.66 7.91
N ASP A 44 -10.47 -20.61 8.64
CA ASP A 44 -10.27 -21.39 9.87
C ASP A 44 -11.29 -20.99 10.95
N GLY A 45 -11.58 -19.69 11.05
CA GLY A 45 -12.61 -19.14 11.95
C GLY A 45 -14.03 -19.50 11.55
N LEU A 46 -14.32 -19.64 10.24
CA LEU A 46 -15.61 -20.10 9.72
C LEU A 46 -15.86 -21.59 10.02
N LEU A 47 -14.80 -22.40 9.99
CA LEU A 47 -14.81 -23.79 10.47
C LEU A 47 -15.01 -23.90 11.99
N SER A 48 -14.64 -22.85 12.74
CA SER A 48 -14.69 -22.80 14.22
C SER A 48 -15.85 -21.95 14.78
N GLY A 49 -16.71 -21.39 13.93
CA GLY A 49 -18.02 -20.82 14.28
C GLY A 49 -18.07 -19.47 15.02
N HIS A 50 -16.96 -18.89 15.50
CA HIS A 50 -17.06 -17.74 16.44
C HIS A 50 -15.91 -16.70 16.41
N ILE A 51 -14.95 -16.82 15.48
CA ILE A 51 -13.63 -16.18 15.64
C ILE A 51 -13.36 -15.01 14.66
N THR A 52 -14.16 -14.85 13.61
CA THR A 52 -13.78 -14.04 12.43
C THR A 52 -13.72 -12.53 12.65
N GLU A 53 -14.60 -11.95 13.46
CA GLU A 53 -14.67 -10.49 13.65
C GLU A 53 -13.46 -9.94 14.43
N GLY A 54 -12.99 -10.68 15.43
CA GLY A 54 -11.93 -10.22 16.32
C GLY A 54 -10.55 -10.09 15.65
N HIS A 55 -10.22 -10.96 14.69
CA HIS A 55 -8.90 -10.91 14.04
C HIS A 55 -8.73 -9.73 13.11
N ILE A 56 -9.75 -9.42 12.32
CA ILE A 56 -9.74 -8.25 11.44
C ILE A 56 -9.72 -6.99 12.31
N GLN A 57 -10.60 -6.91 13.31
CA GLN A 57 -10.64 -5.77 14.22
C GLN A 57 -9.32 -5.59 14.99
N ASN A 58 -8.66 -6.65 15.45
CA ASN A 58 -7.34 -6.53 16.07
C ASN A 58 -6.24 -6.11 15.09
N PHE A 59 -6.39 -6.45 13.81
CA PHE A 59 -5.40 -6.12 12.80
C PHE A 59 -5.50 -4.66 12.34
N ILE A 60 -6.71 -4.16 12.02
CA ILE A 60 -6.96 -2.82 11.48
C ILE A 60 -7.67 -1.86 12.45
N HIS A 61 -8.08 -2.30 13.64
CA HIS A 61 -8.85 -1.52 14.62
C HIS A 61 -10.22 -1.00 14.13
N ILE A 62 -10.78 -1.61 13.09
CA ILE A 62 -12.07 -1.28 12.49
C ILE A 62 -12.91 -2.55 12.38
N SER A 63 -14.24 -2.43 12.54
CA SER A 63 -15.14 -3.58 12.40
C SER A 63 -15.15 -4.11 10.95
N SER A 64 -15.49 -5.39 10.78
CA SER A 64 -15.57 -6.00 9.45
C SER A 64 -16.62 -5.31 8.57
N SER A 65 -17.77 -4.92 9.15
CA SER A 65 -18.84 -4.21 8.46
C SER A 65 -18.43 -2.82 7.99
N ASP A 66 -17.70 -2.07 8.81
CA ASP A 66 -17.23 -0.74 8.44
C ASP A 66 -16.17 -0.81 7.35
N LEU A 67 -15.31 -1.84 7.39
CA LEU A 67 -14.35 -2.10 6.32
C LEU A 67 -15.05 -2.41 4.99
N GLU A 68 -16.08 -3.25 4.99
CA GLU A 68 -16.83 -3.59 3.79
C GLU A 68 -17.55 -2.36 3.21
N TRP A 69 -18.18 -1.57 4.08
CA TRP A 69 -18.80 -0.31 3.69
C TRP A 69 -17.77 0.65 3.08
N LEU A 70 -16.63 0.85 3.73
CA LEU A 70 -15.58 1.75 3.24
C LEU A 70 -15.00 1.26 1.91
N LEU A 71 -14.75 -0.04 1.81
CA LEU A 71 -14.23 -0.66 0.59
C LEU A 71 -15.18 -0.41 -0.58
N SER A 72 -16.49 -0.60 -0.40
CA SER A 72 -17.48 -0.41 -1.48
C SER A 72 -17.45 1.01 -2.07
N ARG A 73 -17.08 2.01 -1.27
CA ARG A 73 -17.00 3.42 -1.67
C ARG A 73 -15.64 3.80 -2.25
N VAL A 74 -14.57 3.26 -1.69
CA VAL A 74 -13.19 3.58 -2.09
C VAL A 74 -12.75 2.77 -3.30
N GLU A 75 -13.22 1.52 -3.44
CA GLU A 75 -12.89 0.62 -4.55
C GLU A 75 -12.93 1.28 -5.95
N PRO A 76 -13.99 2.01 -6.36
CA PRO A 76 -14.03 2.63 -7.68
C PRO A 76 -12.90 3.65 -7.92
N LEU A 77 -12.34 4.24 -6.86
CA LEU A 77 -11.27 5.24 -6.94
C LEU A 77 -9.87 4.61 -7.00
N ILE A 78 -9.67 3.50 -6.28
CA ILE A 78 -8.34 2.88 -6.07
C ILE A 78 -8.09 1.64 -6.93
N ARG A 79 -9.12 1.14 -7.62
CA ARG A 79 -9.05 -0.07 -8.44
C ARG A 79 -8.00 0.07 -9.53
N LYS A 80 -7.11 -0.92 -9.62
CA LYS A 80 -6.15 -1.07 -10.71
C LYS A 80 -6.45 -2.33 -11.51
N ALA A 81 -6.21 -2.27 -12.80
CA ALA A 81 -6.32 -3.42 -13.68
C ALA A 81 -5.05 -4.27 -13.62
N ASP A 82 -5.23 -5.59 -13.75
CA ASP A 82 -4.12 -6.52 -13.93
C ASP A 82 -3.36 -6.21 -15.22
N THR A 83 -2.05 -6.47 -15.20
CA THR A 83 -1.19 -6.33 -16.37
C THR A 83 -0.61 -7.67 -16.77
N ASN A 84 -0.22 -7.83 -18.04
CA ASN A 84 0.41 -9.06 -18.55
C ASN A 84 1.68 -9.48 -17.78
N TYR A 85 2.28 -8.58 -17.01
CA TYR A 85 3.51 -8.82 -16.26
C TYR A 85 3.27 -9.18 -14.79
N ARG A 86 2.21 -8.65 -14.17
CA ARG A 86 1.90 -8.85 -12.75
C ARG A 86 0.42 -8.59 -12.48
N ALA A 87 -0.16 -9.42 -11.61
CA ALA A 87 -1.42 -9.13 -10.95
C ALA A 87 -1.34 -7.79 -10.18
N ALA A 88 -2.38 -6.99 -10.31
CA ALA A 88 -2.53 -5.76 -9.56
C ALA A 88 -2.76 -6.08 -8.09
N ILE A 89 -2.23 -5.21 -7.24
CA ILE A 89 -2.54 -5.23 -5.80
C ILE A 89 -4.02 -4.85 -5.68
N SER A 90 -4.81 -5.76 -5.11
CA SER A 90 -6.26 -5.62 -4.99
C SER A 90 -6.66 -4.35 -4.23
N SER A 91 -7.85 -3.82 -4.52
CA SER A 91 -8.43 -2.67 -3.80
C SER A 91 -8.46 -2.93 -2.29
N LEU A 92 -8.89 -4.13 -1.89
CA LEU A 92 -8.90 -4.57 -0.48
C LEU A 92 -7.51 -4.54 0.16
N GLU A 93 -6.50 -5.08 -0.51
CA GLU A 93 -5.13 -5.11 0.04
C GLU A 93 -4.53 -3.70 0.18
N ARG A 94 -4.79 -2.82 -0.81
CA ARG A 94 -4.40 -1.41 -0.77
C ARG A 94 -5.06 -0.68 0.40
N LEU A 95 -6.35 -0.94 0.62
CA LEU A 95 -7.11 -0.35 1.72
C LEU A 95 -6.60 -0.85 3.07
N LEU A 96 -6.45 -2.16 3.26
CA LEU A 96 -5.93 -2.77 4.49
C LEU A 96 -4.54 -2.24 4.85
N LEU A 97 -3.65 -2.12 3.86
CA LEU A 97 -2.32 -1.56 4.05
C LEU A 97 -2.37 -0.12 4.57
N THR A 98 -3.28 0.69 4.04
CA THR A 98 -3.44 2.10 4.43
C THR A 98 -4.10 2.23 5.79
N LEU A 99 -5.17 1.46 6.05
CA LEU A 99 -5.82 1.42 7.35
C LEU A 99 -4.87 0.95 8.46
N LYS A 100 -4.01 -0.05 8.17
CA LYS A 100 -2.98 -0.49 9.11
C LYS A 100 -2.00 0.63 9.46
N PHE A 101 -1.56 1.37 8.45
CA PHE A 101 -0.71 2.54 8.62
C PHE A 101 -1.41 3.62 9.48
N LEU A 102 -2.68 3.93 9.21
CA LEU A 102 -3.44 4.95 9.95
C LEU A 102 -3.73 4.54 11.39
N ALA A 103 -4.07 3.28 11.64
CA ALA A 103 -4.46 2.81 12.96
C ALA A 103 -3.29 2.82 13.96
N ARG A 104 -2.07 2.49 13.50
CA ARG A 104 -0.91 2.30 14.40
C ARG A 104 0.30 3.20 14.10
N GLY A 105 0.33 3.85 12.94
CA GLY A 105 1.51 4.60 12.48
C GLY A 105 2.69 3.70 12.12
N ASP A 106 2.42 2.48 11.61
CA ASP A 106 3.47 1.51 11.31
C ASP A 106 4.49 2.04 10.30
N SER A 107 5.78 1.76 10.51
CA SER A 107 6.80 2.18 9.54
C SER A 107 6.63 1.50 8.17
N PHE A 108 6.94 2.20 7.08
CA PHE A 108 6.94 1.61 5.73
C PHE A 108 7.89 0.41 5.58
N THR A 109 8.90 0.30 6.45
CA THR A 109 9.78 -0.88 6.50
C THR A 109 9.03 -2.11 6.99
N PHE A 110 8.22 -1.96 8.03
CA PHE A 110 7.39 -3.04 8.56
C PHE A 110 6.33 -3.45 7.55
N LEU A 111 5.60 -2.49 6.98
CA LEU A 111 4.59 -2.74 5.95
C LEU A 111 5.14 -3.47 4.73
N ARG A 112 6.37 -3.16 4.30
CA ARG A 112 7.05 -3.91 3.23
C ARG A 112 7.20 -5.39 3.56
N TYR A 113 7.61 -5.72 4.77
CA TYR A 113 7.81 -7.10 5.16
C TYR A 113 6.48 -7.83 5.31
N LEU A 114 5.49 -7.14 5.87
CA LEU A 114 4.17 -7.65 6.16
C LEU A 114 3.37 -7.92 4.86
N PHE A 115 3.25 -6.94 3.98
CA PHE A 115 2.49 -7.05 2.73
C PHE A 115 3.31 -7.54 1.54
N ARG A 116 4.63 -7.73 1.68
CA ARG A 116 5.53 -8.11 0.57
C ARG A 116 5.47 -7.17 -0.64
N ILE A 117 5.27 -5.88 -0.38
CA ILE A 117 5.26 -4.80 -1.38
C ILE A 117 6.49 -3.92 -1.19
N SER A 118 7.09 -3.42 -2.28
CA SER A 118 8.22 -2.49 -2.19
C SER A 118 7.85 -1.19 -1.46
N LYS A 119 8.77 -0.60 -0.69
CA LYS A 119 8.54 0.68 0.04
C LYS A 119 8.02 1.79 -0.88
N GLN A 120 8.57 1.89 -2.08
CA GLN A 120 8.17 2.90 -3.07
C GLN A 120 6.71 2.72 -3.52
N ALA A 121 6.30 1.47 -3.77
CA ALA A 121 4.91 1.17 -4.11
C ALA A 121 3.98 1.41 -2.91
N ILE A 122 4.41 1.06 -1.69
CA ILE A 122 3.64 1.34 -0.46
C ILE A 122 3.36 2.82 -0.32
N TYR A 123 4.37 3.68 -0.47
CA TYR A 123 4.19 5.13 -0.38
C TYR A 123 3.15 5.65 -1.38
N LYS A 124 3.23 5.20 -2.64
CA LYS A 124 2.27 5.57 -3.69
C LYS A 124 0.86 5.06 -3.40
N ILE A 125 0.74 3.84 -2.86
CA ILE A 125 -0.56 3.27 -2.50
C ILE A 125 -1.17 4.02 -1.33
N VAL A 126 -0.39 4.30 -0.27
CA VAL A 126 -0.88 5.01 0.91
C VAL A 126 -1.38 6.40 0.53
N THR A 127 -0.63 7.15 -0.27
CA THR A 127 -1.06 8.48 -0.75
C THR A 127 -2.33 8.39 -1.59
N GLU A 128 -2.37 7.52 -2.61
CA GLU A 128 -3.55 7.30 -3.46
C GLU A 128 -4.81 6.91 -2.68
N VAL A 129 -4.68 5.98 -1.74
CA VAL A 129 -5.80 5.48 -0.93
C VAL A 129 -6.22 6.51 0.11
N PHE A 130 -5.27 7.24 0.71
CA PHE A 130 -5.58 8.26 1.70
C PHE A 130 -6.42 9.38 1.09
N ASP A 131 -6.05 9.87 -0.10
CA ASP A 131 -6.82 10.88 -0.83
C ASP A 131 -8.24 10.38 -1.15
N ALA A 132 -8.35 9.12 -1.59
CA ALA A 132 -9.65 8.49 -1.86
C ALA A 132 -10.51 8.37 -0.58
N VAL A 133 -9.93 7.93 0.54
CA VAL A 133 -10.64 7.81 1.83
C VAL A 133 -11.10 9.17 2.33
N VAL A 134 -10.25 10.20 2.24
CA VAL A 134 -10.61 11.58 2.61
C VAL A 134 -11.79 12.05 1.77
N SER A 135 -11.77 11.83 0.45
CA SER A 135 -12.87 12.23 -0.43
C SER A 135 -14.21 11.56 -0.07
N VAL A 136 -14.19 10.28 0.33
CA VAL A 136 -15.39 9.53 0.71
C VAL A 136 -15.93 9.97 2.08
N LEU A 137 -15.02 10.27 3.02
CA LEU A 137 -15.39 10.63 4.38
C LEU A 137 -15.78 12.11 4.53
N GLN A 138 -15.34 12.99 3.64
CA GLN A 138 -15.70 14.42 3.66
C GLN A 138 -17.22 14.64 3.70
N ASP A 139 -17.99 13.82 3.00
CA ASP A 139 -19.46 13.90 2.98
C ASP A 139 -20.12 13.43 4.30
N GLN A 140 -19.41 12.61 5.08
CA GLN A 140 -19.93 12.00 6.31
C GLN A 140 -19.51 12.74 7.58
N VAL A 141 -18.42 13.51 7.53
CA VAL A 141 -17.93 14.26 8.67
C VAL A 141 -18.51 15.67 8.65
N GLN A 142 -19.57 15.89 9.43
CA GLN A 142 -19.98 17.26 9.79
C GLN A 142 -18.95 17.85 10.77
N VAL A 143 -17.88 18.45 10.23
CA VAL A 143 -16.97 19.24 11.05
C VAL A 143 -17.70 20.54 11.41
N SER A 144 -18.13 20.69 12.66
CA SER A 144 -18.52 22.01 13.18
C SER A 144 -17.38 22.99 12.89
N SER A 145 -17.67 24.00 12.07
CA SER A 145 -16.72 24.98 11.49
C SER A 145 -15.89 25.78 12.50
N VAL A 146 -16.06 25.53 13.80
CA VAL A 146 -15.44 26.25 14.91
C VAL A 146 -13.97 25.84 15.14
N LEU A 147 -13.50 24.69 14.60
CA LEU A 147 -12.12 24.23 14.77
C LEU A 147 -11.18 24.50 13.58
N PHE A 148 -11.65 25.17 12.52
CA PHE A 148 -10.85 25.40 11.30
C PHE A 148 -10.17 26.78 11.18
N TYR A 149 -10.35 27.69 12.15
CA TYR A 149 -9.48 28.87 12.26
C TYR A 149 -8.20 28.49 13.03
N GLY A 150 -7.26 27.82 12.36
CA GLY A 150 -5.96 27.54 12.99
C GLY A 150 -4.96 26.74 12.18
N ASN A 151 -5.38 25.96 11.18
CA ASN A 151 -4.46 25.17 10.38
C ASN A 151 -4.71 25.39 8.88
N THR A 152 -4.43 26.61 8.41
CA THR A 152 -3.84 26.75 7.08
C THR A 152 -2.47 26.08 7.16
N LEU A 153 -2.41 24.81 6.73
CA LEU A 153 -1.14 24.14 6.46
C LEU A 153 -0.43 25.01 5.42
N PRO A 154 0.74 25.61 5.71
CA PRO A 154 1.44 26.41 4.72
C PRO A 154 1.82 25.51 3.54
N ASP A 155 1.62 26.03 2.33
CA ASP A 155 2.00 25.46 1.02
C ASP A 155 3.52 25.22 0.83
N GLU A 156 4.26 25.07 1.93
CA GLU A 156 5.70 24.78 1.94
C GLU A 156 6.01 23.62 2.89
N VAL A 157 5.49 22.45 2.58
CA VAL A 157 6.24 21.22 2.85
C VAL A 157 6.45 20.54 1.51
N LYS A 158 7.54 20.96 0.84
CA LYS A 158 8.30 20.04 0.00
C LYS A 158 8.67 18.86 0.89
N VAL A 159 7.82 17.83 0.87
CA VAL A 159 8.13 16.52 1.43
C VAL A 159 9.19 15.92 0.51
N CYS A 160 10.44 16.34 0.72
CA CYS A 160 11.60 15.59 0.33
C CYS A 160 11.64 14.33 1.20
N PHE A 161 11.14 13.21 0.69
CA PHE A 161 11.54 11.87 1.10
C PHE A 161 11.65 10.96 -0.12
#